data_AF-A0A1H2T3B3-F1
#
_entry.id   AF-A0A1H2T3B3-F1
#
_cell.length_a   1.000
_cell.length_b   1.000
_cell.length_c   1.000
_cell.angle_alpha   90.00
_cell.angle_beta   90.00
_cell.angle_gamma   90.00
#
_symmetry.space_group_name_H-M   'P 1'
#
loop_
_entity.id
_entity.type
_entity.pdbx_description
1 polymer ?
#
loop_
_entity_poly.entity_id
_entity_poly.type
_entity_poly.pdbx_seq_one_letter_code
_entity_poly.pdbx_strand_id
1 'polypeptide(L)'
;MTNYEAIGRYHVAVKRVPELIAKQNNSLTRASALINNVAQYKPYNTHIIGKRCNFEASQNLLTEAESINDESIKLIEEINFLAPIAEEPEIKLD
;
A
#
# COMPACT_ATOMS: atom_id res chain seq x y z
N MET A 1 -0.34 3.27 30.65
CA MET A 1 -1.23 3.80 29.60
C MET A 1 -2.61 3.94 30.20
N THR A 2 -3.22 5.13 30.14
CA THR A 2 -4.60 5.32 30.59
C THR A 2 -5.57 4.91 29.48
N ASN A 3 -6.82 4.60 29.81
CA ASN A 3 -7.85 4.24 28.82
C ASN A 3 -7.99 5.37 27.76
N TYR A 4 -8.06 6.63 28.19
CA TYR A 4 -8.10 7.79 27.28
C TYR A 4 -6.91 7.90 26.32
N GLU A 5 -5.70 7.52 26.77
CA GLU A 5 -4.52 7.52 25.91
C GLU A 5 -4.60 6.40 24.85
N ALA A 6 -5.12 5.22 25.23
CA ALA A 6 -5.34 4.11 24.31
C ALA A 6 -6.40 4.43 23.25
N ILE A 7 -7.54 5.03 23.65
CA ILE A 7 -8.60 5.50 22.73
C ILE A 7 -8.03 6.50 21.72
N GLY A 8 -7.28 7.49 22.20
CA GLY A 8 -6.68 8.51 21.33
C GLY A 8 -5.74 7.90 20.29
N ARG A 9 -4.85 6.99 20.70
CA ARG A 9 -3.93 6.29 19.80
C ARG A 9 -4.67 5.38 18.83
N TYR A 10 -5.68 4.64 19.30
CA TYR A 10 -6.52 3.78 18.48
C TYR A 10 -7.15 4.56 17.33
N HIS A 11 -7.83 5.68 17.61
CA HIS A 11 -8.46 6.47 16.54
C HIS A 11 -7.48 7.08 15.56
N VAL A 12 -6.28 7.48 16.01
CA VAL A 12 -5.22 7.97 15.12
C VAL A 12 -4.74 6.85 14.20
N ALA A 13 -4.50 5.66 14.74
CA ALA A 13 -4.06 4.50 13.98
C ALA A 13 -5.11 4.06 12.96
N VAL A 14 -6.38 3.90 13.37
CA VAL A 14 -7.48 3.51 12.48
C VAL A 14 -7.65 4.49 11.31
N LYS A 15 -7.51 5.80 11.55
CA LYS A 15 -7.59 6.81 10.47
C LYS A 15 -6.45 6.75 9.47
N ARG A 16 -5.28 6.28 9.90
CA ARG A 16 -4.07 6.22 9.05
C ARG A 16 -4.03 4.97 8.18
N VAL A 17 -4.70 3.88 8.55
CA VAL A 17 -4.77 2.64 7.74
C VAL A 17 -5.27 2.90 6.30
N PRO A 18 -6.41 3.60 6.06
CA PRO A 18 -6.87 3.90 4.71
C PRO A 18 -5.87 4.72 3.88
N GLU A 19 -5.11 5.62 4.50
CA GLU A 19 -4.11 6.45 3.82
C GLU A 19 -2.94 5.60 3.31
N LEU A 20 -2.49 4.62 4.11
CA LEU A 20 -1.44 3.68 3.72
C LEU A 20 -1.92 2.76 2.60
N ILE A 21 -3.14 2.22 2.70
CA ILE A 21 -3.74 1.38 1.64
C ILE A 21 -3.85 2.18 0.32
N ALA A 22 -4.27 3.44 0.37
CA ALA A 22 -4.36 4.29 -0.81
C ALA A 22 -2.98 4.53 -1.45
N LYS A 23 -1.95 4.78 -0.63
CA LYS A 23 -0.56 4.92 -1.11
C LYS A 23 -0.03 3.64 -1.75
N GLN A 24 -0.24 2.49 -1.09
CA GLN A 24 0.16 1.18 -1.62
C GLN A 24 -0.46 0.94 -3.01
N ASN A 25 -1.78 1.14 -3.12
CA ASN A 25 -2.50 0.98 -4.38
C ASN A 25 -2.00 1.92 -5.48
N ASN A 26 -1.58 3.14 -5.12
CA ASN A 26 -0.98 4.07 -6.06
C ASN A 26 0.37 3.54 -6.61
N SER A 27 1.25 3.06 -5.74
CA SER A 27 2.55 2.49 -6.14
C SER A 27 2.37 1.24 -7.02
N LEU A 28 1.44 0.34 -6.67
CA LEU A 28 1.10 -0.82 -7.49
C LEU A 28 0.54 -0.44 -8.87
N THR A 29 -0.37 0.54 -8.92
CA THR A 29 -0.95 1.04 -10.19
C THR A 29 0.14 1.62 -11.09
N ARG A 30 1.06 2.40 -10.52
CA ARG A 30 2.19 2.99 -11.26
C ARG A 30 3.17 1.93 -11.75
N ALA A 31 3.49 0.93 -10.92
CA ALA A 31 4.33 -0.20 -11.30
C ALA A 31 3.71 -0.99 -12.47
N SER A 32 2.41 -1.28 -12.37
CA SER A 32 1.65 -1.96 -13.43
C SER A 32 1.68 -1.17 -14.75
N ALA A 33 1.50 0.16 -14.70
CA ALA A 33 1.58 1.00 -15.89
C ALA A 33 2.95 0.97 -16.57
N LEU A 34 4.05 0.96 -15.79
CA LEU A 34 5.41 0.86 -16.33
C LEU A 34 5.66 -0.49 -17.00
N ILE A 35 5.15 -1.58 -16.43
CA ILE A 35 5.24 -2.93 -17.00
C ILE A 35 4.38 -3.06 -18.27
N ASN A 36 3.14 -2.56 -18.24
CA ASN A 36 2.20 -2.66 -19.36
C ASN A 36 2.61 -1.84 -20.58
N ASN A 37 3.43 -0.79 -20.42
CA ASN A 37 4.02 -0.04 -21.53
C ASN A 37 4.86 -0.92 -22.48
N VAL A 38 5.29 -2.10 -22.04
CA VAL A 38 6.07 -3.08 -22.83
C VAL A 38 5.18 -3.93 -23.75
N ALA A 39 3.93 -4.15 -23.36
CA ALA A 39 3.05 -5.15 -23.98
C ALA A 39 2.17 -4.61 -25.14
N GLN A 40 2.23 -3.31 -25.46
CA GLN A 40 1.48 -2.74 -26.58
C GLN A 40 2.15 -3.01 -27.94
N TYR A 41 2.35 -4.30 -28.27
CA TYR A 41 2.75 -4.75 -29.59
C TYR A 41 1.49 -4.83 -30.49
N LYS A 42 1.32 -3.87 -31.41
CA LYS A 42 0.32 -3.97 -32.48
C LYS A 42 1.01 -4.47 -33.75
N PRO A 43 0.63 -5.64 -34.30
CA PRO A 43 1.34 -6.26 -35.42
C PRO A 43 1.26 -5.50 -36.76
N TYR A 44 0.50 -4.41 -36.85
CA TYR A 44 0.23 -3.70 -38.11
C TYR A 44 0.99 -2.38 -38.32
N ASN A 45 1.85 -1.95 -37.38
CA ASN A 45 2.68 -0.75 -37.56
C ASN A 45 4.16 -1.14 -37.57
N THR A 46 4.82 -1.00 -38.72
CA THR A 46 6.25 -1.27 -38.98
C THR A 46 7.22 -0.32 -38.28
N HIS A 47 6.76 0.50 -37.32
CA HIS A 47 7.60 1.31 -36.45
C HIS A 47 7.45 0.83 -35.01
N ILE A 48 8.19 -0.22 -34.66
CA ILE A 48 8.32 -0.67 -33.27
C ILE A 48 9.21 0.35 -32.55
N ILE A 49 8.63 1.41 -32.00
CA ILE A 49 9.26 2.12 -30.87
C ILE A 49 8.88 1.31 -29.63
N GLY A 50 9.54 0.18 -29.42
CA GLY A 50 9.37 -0.61 -28.19
C GLY A 50 9.78 0.28 -27.03
N LYS A 51 8.81 0.79 -26.26
CA LYS A 51 9.12 1.46 -24.99
C LYS A 51 9.71 0.38 -24.09
N ARG A 52 11.01 0.50 -23.78
CA ARG A 52 11.65 -0.39 -22.81
C ARG A 52 10.94 -0.22 -21.48
N CYS A 53 10.66 -1.34 -20.80
CA CYS A 53 10.23 -1.32 -19.42
C CYS A 53 11.27 -0.54 -18.62
N ASN A 54 10.84 0.41 -17.80
CA ASN A 54 11.72 0.94 -16.79
C ASN A 54 11.70 0.00 -15.58
N PHE A 55 12.41 -1.14 -15.69
CA PHE A 55 12.44 -2.18 -14.66
C PHE A 55 12.93 -1.66 -13.31
N GLU A 56 13.91 -0.76 -13.30
CA GLU A 56 14.42 -0.11 -12.09
C GLU A 56 13.31 0.71 -11.40
N ALA A 57 12.62 1.56 -12.16
CA ALA A 57 11.51 2.35 -11.59
C ALA A 57 10.33 1.46 -11.14
N SER A 58 10.01 0.40 -11.89
CA SER A 58 8.99 -0.58 -11.48
C SER A 58 9.38 -1.29 -10.18
N GLN A 59 10.64 -1.72 -10.06
CA GLN A 59 11.15 -2.37 -8.86
C GLN A 59 11.10 -1.43 -7.65
N ASN A 60 11.51 -0.17 -7.82
CA ASN A 60 11.44 0.82 -6.74
C ASN A 60 10.00 1.04 -6.25
N LEU A 61 9.02 1.07 -7.16
CA LEU A 61 7.61 1.20 -6.78
C LEU A 61 7.05 -0.05 -6.08
N LEU A 62 7.50 -1.25 -6.47
CA LEU A 62 7.12 -2.50 -5.80
C LEU A 62 7.71 -2.57 -4.39
N THR A 63 8.98 -2.20 -4.23
CA THR A 63 9.63 -2.11 -2.91
C THR A 63 8.98 -1.05 -2.02
N GLU A 64 8.56 0.09 -2.57
CA GLU A 64 7.76 1.09 -1.84
C GLU A 64 6.41 0.50 -1.39
N ALA A 65 5.70 -0.18 -2.28
CA ALA A 65 4.41 -0.82 -1.97
C ALA A 65 4.55 -1.91 -0.89
N GLU A 66 5.63 -2.69 -0.91
CA GLU A 66 5.98 -3.68 0.10
C GLU A 66 6.27 -3.02 1.46
N SER A 67 7.08 -1.96 1.49
CA SER A 67 7.36 -1.22 2.72
C SER A 67 6.10 -0.60 3.34
N ILE A 68 5.16 -0.11 2.52
CA ILE A 68 3.88 0.42 2.99
C ILE A 68 2.98 -0.71 3.52
N ASN A 69 3.04 -1.89 2.90
CA ASN A 69 2.33 -3.07 3.39
C ASN A 69 2.79 -3.44 4.81
N ASP A 70 4.10 -3.48 5.03
CA ASP A 70 4.70 -3.79 6.32
C ASP A 70 4.33 -2.75 7.39
N GLU A 71 4.30 -1.46 7.03
CA GLU A 71 3.81 -0.39 7.91
C GLU A 71 2.33 -0.60 8.25
N SER A 72 1.51 -0.98 7.27
CA SER A 72 0.07 -1.21 7.46
C SER A 72 -0.19 -2.39 8.39
N ILE A 73 0.56 -3.49 8.24
CA ILE A 73 0.47 -4.66 9.12
C ILE A 73 0.81 -4.27 10.56
N LYS A 74 1.95 -3.60 10.78
CA LYS A 74 2.35 -3.14 12.13
C LYS A 74 1.32 -2.21 12.77
N LEU A 75 0.72 -1.33 11.97
CA LEU A 75 -0.32 -0.42 12.43
C LEU A 75 -1.60 -1.17 12.82
N ILE A 76 -1.98 -2.22 12.07
CA ILE A 76 -3.12 -3.08 12.41
C ILE A 76 -2.84 -3.91 13.66
N GLU A 77 -1.61 -4.42 13.83
CA GLU A 77 -1.18 -5.08 15.07
C GLU A 77 -1.27 -4.12 16.27
N GLU A 78 -0.85 -2.85 16.11
CA GLU A 78 -1.01 -1.81 17.13
C GLU A 78 -2.48 -1.55 17.45
N ILE A 79 -3.34 -1.44 16.43
CA ILE A 79 -4.79 -1.25 16.62
C ILE A 79 -5.39 -2.39 17.42
N ASN A 80 -5.06 -3.64 17.08
CA ASN A 80 -5.58 -4.83 17.76
C ASN A 80 -5.04 -4.96 19.19
N PHE A 81 -3.81 -4.50 19.44
CA PHE A 81 -3.28 -4.40 20.80
C PHE A 81 -4.03 -3.35 21.64
N LEU A 82 -4.41 -2.22 21.03
CA LEU A 82 -5.10 -1.11 21.72
C LEU A 82 -6.60 -1.36 21.91
N ALA A 83 -7.25 -2.06 20.99
CA ALA A 83 -8.69 -2.35 20.97
C ALA A 83 -9.27 -2.78 22.33
N PRO A 84 -8.75 -3.81 23.03
CA PRO A 84 -9.29 -4.23 24.31
C PRO A 84 -9.08 -3.21 25.44
N ILE A 85 -8.06 -2.35 25.33
CA ILE A 85 -7.75 -1.31 26.34
C ILE A 85 -8.62 -0.08 26.12
N ALA A 86 -8.96 0.21 24.87
CA ALA A 86 -9.81 1.31 24.45
C ALA A 86 -11.32 0.96 24.46
N GLU A 87 -11.67 -0.31 24.71
CA GLU A 87 -13.06 -0.82 24.59
C GLU A 87 -13.63 -0.62 23.17
N GLU A 88 -12.76 -0.71 22.16
CA GLU A 88 -13.05 -0.51 20.73
C GLU A 88 -12.87 -1.81 19.93
N PRO A 89 -13.42 -1.94 18.70
CA PRO A 89 -13.34 -3.17 17.93
C PRO A 89 -11.94 -3.42 17.32
N GLU A 90 -11.57 -4.69 17.20
CA GLU A 90 -10.38 -5.13 16.44
C GLU A 90 -10.61 -5.02 14.92
N ILE A 91 -9.53 -4.84 14.17
CA ILE A 91 -9.52 -4.91 12.70
C ILE A 91 -9.04 -6.31 12.28
N LYS A 92 -9.83 -6.95 11.42
CA LYS A 92 -9.46 -8.21 10.78
C LYS A 92 -8.72 -7.94 9.46
N LEU A 93 -7.60 -8.64 9.28
CA LEU A 93 -6.94 -8.80 7.99
C LEU A 93 -7.60 -10.00 7.32
N ASP A 94 -8.51 -9.74 6.38
CA ASP A 94 -9.12 -10.77 5.53
C ASP A 94 -8.22 -11.08 4.31
#